data_AF-A0A1B3E802-F1
#
_entry.id   AF-A0A1B3E802-F1
#
_cell.length_a   1.000
_cell.length_b   1.000
_cell.length_c   1.000
_cell.angle_alpha   90.00
_cell.angle_beta   90.00
_cell.angle_gamma   90.00
#
_symmetry.space_group_name_H-M   'P 1'
#
loop_
_entity.id
_entity.type
_entity.pdbx_description
1 polymer ?
#
loop_
_entity_poly.entity_id
_entity_poly.type
_entity_poly.pdbx_seq_one_letter_code
_entity_poly.pdbx_strand_id
1 'polypeptide(L)'
;MINLMLGQPGGGKSYESVAFHVIPAVVEQGRRVITNLPLALDVWESYWPGCTKLIEIRQPQLIDGELVRPFSRLDHYGDTWRHPVTGVGPLYVVDECHLAIPLRGPDPKEQVRVEEWFSLHRHELADVLLITQSYGKINKAIRDLVQVVYRCKKATAFGFSNRYIRKVQDGLRGDVVNTTDRKYEKKYFALYKSHTRSSAAAQELDANDIIPIWKRWPFKGAALCFLFFFCFVIYQATKDDEKKVPPAPKAKPVQVEHQEPTPVVAPSPVPGEVAQPRGPEQKLHPYQGLSMHLQALLKGKRFRNGVEEEFLGGYVTIAQNGQPIRRVSFDDLRTAGYEVAYESDTVVSLTYKGFDVGFVVADLPTTGLASKVTTAGVAD
;
A
#
# COMPACT_ATOMS: atom_id res chain seq x y z
N MET A 1 -20.01 12.13 6.75
CA MET A 1 -18.64 11.68 6.52
C MET A 1 -18.03 12.57 5.45
N ILE A 2 -16.73 12.85 5.55
CA ILE A 2 -16.01 13.61 4.53
C ILE A 2 -14.99 12.67 3.90
N ASN A 3 -15.16 12.41 2.62
CA ASN A 3 -14.31 11.52 1.83
C ASN A 3 -13.58 12.32 0.75
N LEU A 4 -12.42 11.83 0.34
CA LEU A 4 -11.58 12.48 -0.66
C LEU A 4 -11.21 11.51 -1.78
N MET A 5 -11.58 11.85 -3.01
CA MET A 5 -11.17 11.19 -4.24
C MET A 5 -9.93 11.88 -4.81
N LEU A 6 -8.81 11.17 -4.84
CA LEU A 6 -7.50 11.66 -5.28
C LEU A 6 -6.98 10.85 -6.47
N GLY A 7 -6.29 11.49 -7.39
CA GLY A 7 -5.70 10.81 -8.54
C GLY A 7 -5.26 11.77 -9.63
N GLN A 8 -4.33 11.32 -10.47
CA GLN A 8 -3.87 12.09 -11.62
C GLN A 8 -5.01 12.34 -12.63
N PRO A 9 -4.90 13.34 -13.51
CA PRO A 9 -5.74 13.44 -14.71
C PRO A 9 -5.78 12.10 -15.46
N GLY A 10 -6.96 11.71 -15.95
CA GLY A 10 -7.15 10.40 -16.59
C GLY A 10 -7.10 9.18 -15.65
N GLY A 11 -6.93 9.37 -14.34
CA GLY A 11 -6.87 8.29 -13.34
C GLY A 11 -8.21 7.63 -13.01
N GLY A 12 -9.34 8.11 -13.57
CA GLY A 12 -10.67 7.56 -13.33
C GLY A 12 -11.47 8.16 -12.17
N LYS A 13 -11.04 9.30 -11.61
CA LYS A 13 -11.74 9.96 -10.47
C LYS A 13 -13.21 10.26 -10.75
N SER A 14 -13.51 10.92 -11.88
CA SER A 14 -14.89 11.27 -12.26
C SER A 14 -15.72 10.03 -12.52
N TYR A 15 -15.16 9.03 -13.21
CA TYR A 15 -15.79 7.72 -13.40
C TYR A 15 -16.14 7.06 -12.05
N GLU A 16 -15.17 6.95 -11.13
CA GLU A 16 -15.37 6.31 -9.82
C GLU A 16 -16.39 7.07 -8.97
N SER A 17 -16.38 8.40 -9.04
CA SER A 17 -17.33 9.24 -8.31
C SER A 17 -18.75 9.04 -8.85
N VAL A 18 -18.92 9.03 -10.17
CA VAL A 18 -20.24 8.83 -10.78
C VAL A 18 -20.74 7.39 -10.55
N ALA A 19 -19.93 6.40 -10.91
CA ALA A 19 -20.36 5.00 -10.94
C ALA A 19 -20.59 4.41 -9.53
N PHE A 20 -19.81 4.81 -8.53
CA PHE A 20 -19.82 4.18 -7.20
C PHE A 20 -20.24 5.10 -6.06
N HIS A 21 -20.54 6.37 -6.35
CA HIS A 21 -21.02 7.29 -5.31
C HIS A 21 -22.32 7.98 -5.77
N VAL A 22 -22.34 8.64 -6.93
CA VAL A 22 -23.53 9.37 -7.40
C VAL A 22 -24.65 8.39 -7.77
N ILE A 23 -24.39 7.37 -8.59
CA ILE A 23 -25.43 6.42 -9.01
C ILE A 23 -26.02 5.68 -7.80
N PRO A 24 -25.23 5.07 -6.89
CA PRO A 24 -25.80 4.43 -5.70
C PRO A 24 -26.58 5.41 -4.82
N ALA A 25 -26.10 6.64 -4.63
CA ALA A 25 -26.81 7.63 -3.83
C ALA A 25 -28.18 7.97 -4.43
N VAL A 26 -28.24 8.28 -5.72
CA VAL A 26 -29.49 8.73 -6.36
C VAL A 26 -30.44 7.57 -6.61
N VAL A 27 -29.96 6.49 -7.23
CA VAL A 27 -30.79 5.42 -7.80
C VAL A 27 -31.11 4.35 -6.76
N GLU A 28 -30.12 3.93 -5.97
CA GLU A 28 -30.31 2.82 -5.00
C GLU A 28 -30.82 3.35 -3.67
N GLN A 29 -30.33 4.51 -3.22
CA GLN A 29 -30.65 5.07 -1.91
C GLN A 29 -31.71 6.18 -1.94
N GLY A 30 -32.12 6.67 -3.12
CA GLY A 30 -33.06 7.80 -3.21
C GLY A 30 -32.55 9.08 -2.55
N ARG A 31 -31.22 9.24 -2.46
CA ARG A 31 -30.55 10.34 -1.76
C ARG A 31 -30.27 11.50 -2.70
N ARG A 32 -30.59 12.72 -2.25
CA ARG A 32 -30.26 13.94 -2.99
C ARG A 32 -28.75 14.11 -3.10
N VAL A 33 -28.28 14.40 -4.32
CA VAL A 33 -26.89 14.73 -4.63
C VAL A 33 -26.81 16.16 -5.12
N ILE A 34 -25.90 16.93 -4.51
CA ILE A 34 -25.61 18.32 -4.89
C ILE A 34 -24.17 18.36 -5.39
N THR A 35 -23.95 18.74 -6.65
CA THR A 35 -22.64 18.57 -7.29
C THR A 35 -22.33 19.65 -8.32
N ASN A 36 -21.05 19.86 -8.63
CA ASN A 36 -20.59 20.61 -9.82
C ASN A 36 -20.02 19.67 -10.90
N LEU A 37 -20.16 18.35 -10.74
CA LEU A 37 -19.84 17.40 -11.79
C LEU A 37 -20.75 17.66 -13.01
N PRO A 38 -20.21 17.68 -14.23
CA PRO A 38 -20.99 17.86 -15.45
C PRO A 38 -21.74 16.57 -15.82
N LEU A 39 -22.83 16.29 -15.13
CA LEU A 39 -23.69 15.12 -15.40
C LEU A 39 -24.61 15.37 -16.60
N ALA A 40 -24.85 14.32 -17.38
CA ALA A 40 -25.75 14.35 -18.55
C ALA A 40 -27.18 13.98 -18.13
N LEU A 41 -27.91 14.93 -17.51
CA LEU A 41 -29.20 14.67 -16.87
C LEU A 41 -30.26 14.06 -17.80
N ASP A 42 -30.21 14.37 -19.09
CA ASP A 42 -31.02 13.76 -20.15
C ASP A 42 -30.82 12.24 -20.24
N VAL A 43 -29.56 11.80 -20.20
CA VAL A 43 -29.20 10.38 -20.21
C VAL A 43 -29.61 9.73 -18.89
N TRP A 44 -29.43 10.42 -17.76
CA TRP A 44 -29.88 9.94 -16.45
C TRP A 44 -31.39 9.69 -16.42
N GLU A 45 -32.19 10.65 -16.88
CA GLU A 45 -33.65 10.54 -16.94
C GLU A 45 -34.10 9.40 -17.86
N SER A 46 -33.37 9.15 -18.96
CA SER A 46 -33.64 8.03 -19.86
C SER A 46 -33.40 6.66 -19.24
N TYR A 47 -32.38 6.52 -18.38
CA TYR A 47 -32.09 5.25 -17.69
C TYR A 47 -32.93 5.07 -16.42
N TRP A 48 -33.16 6.16 -15.68
CA TRP A 48 -33.86 6.18 -14.40
C TRP A 48 -34.83 7.37 -14.35
N PRO A 49 -36.07 7.20 -14.85
CA PRO A 49 -37.06 8.26 -14.84
C PRO A 49 -37.33 8.83 -13.45
N GLY A 50 -37.37 10.16 -13.33
CA GLY A 50 -37.60 10.90 -12.10
C GLY A 50 -36.38 11.10 -11.21
N CYS A 51 -35.23 10.49 -11.52
CA CYS A 51 -34.03 10.58 -10.69
C CYS A 51 -33.42 11.99 -10.68
N THR A 52 -33.63 12.77 -11.74
CA THR A 52 -33.08 14.13 -11.89
C THR A 52 -33.58 15.10 -10.82
N LYS A 53 -34.75 14.85 -10.21
CA LYS A 53 -35.29 15.63 -9.08
C LYS A 53 -34.41 15.56 -7.83
N LEU A 54 -33.60 14.51 -7.71
CA LEU A 54 -32.65 14.31 -6.62
C LEU A 54 -31.26 14.86 -6.96
N ILE A 55 -31.04 15.41 -8.15
CA ILE A 55 -29.73 15.90 -8.58
C ILE A 55 -29.78 17.42 -8.76
N GLU A 56 -28.96 18.13 -7.99
CA GLU A 56 -28.75 19.56 -8.16
C GLU A 56 -27.34 19.80 -8.70
N ILE A 57 -27.24 20.36 -9.91
CA ILE A 57 -25.95 20.75 -10.49
C ILE A 57 -25.71 22.24 -10.25
N ARG A 58 -24.62 22.56 -9.56
CA ARG A 58 -24.19 23.93 -9.31
C ARG A 58 -23.10 24.35 -10.27
N GLN A 59 -23.31 25.51 -10.89
CA GLN A 59 -22.40 26.08 -11.87
C GLN A 59 -21.82 27.40 -11.34
N PRO A 60 -20.67 27.84 -11.85
CA PRO A 60 -20.13 29.16 -11.53
C PRO A 60 -21.12 30.25 -11.92
N GLN A 61 -21.26 31.27 -11.07
CA GLN A 61 -22.15 32.41 -11.28
C GLN A 61 -21.37 33.71 -11.25
N LEU A 62 -21.82 34.71 -12.01
CA LEU A 62 -21.30 36.07 -11.92
C LEU A 62 -22.24 36.86 -11.01
N ILE A 63 -21.76 37.27 -9.83
CA ILE A 63 -22.49 38.08 -8.85
C ILE A 63 -21.71 39.38 -8.68
N ASP A 64 -22.34 40.51 -8.97
CA ASP A 64 -21.71 41.85 -8.88
C ASP A 64 -20.39 41.98 -9.66
N GLY A 65 -20.27 41.26 -10.79
CA GLY A 65 -19.07 41.23 -11.62
C GLY A 65 -17.98 40.28 -11.13
N GLU A 66 -18.16 39.62 -9.99
CA GLU A 66 -17.24 38.62 -9.47
C GLU A 66 -17.68 37.20 -9.83
N LEU A 67 -16.73 36.37 -10.26
CA LEU A 67 -16.96 34.96 -10.53
C LEU A 67 -16.99 34.17 -9.21
N VAL A 68 -18.20 33.83 -8.79
CA VAL A 68 -18.47 32.97 -7.64
C VAL A 68 -18.43 31.52 -8.09
N ARG A 69 -17.50 30.75 -7.49
CA ARG A 69 -17.34 29.33 -7.80
C ARG A 69 -18.39 28.53 -7.03
N PRO A 70 -18.89 27.42 -7.60
CA PRO A 70 -19.77 26.54 -6.85
C PRO A 70 -19.04 26.04 -5.61
N PHE A 71 -19.74 26.01 -4.46
CA PHE A 71 -19.21 25.55 -3.18
C PHE A 71 -18.13 26.44 -2.53
N SER A 72 -17.95 27.69 -2.98
CA SER A 72 -16.96 28.60 -2.40
C SER A 72 -17.48 29.51 -1.26
N ARG A 73 -18.75 29.34 -0.86
CA ARG A 73 -19.48 30.20 0.08
C ARG A 73 -20.42 29.34 0.92
N LEU A 74 -20.81 29.84 2.09
CA LEU A 74 -21.64 29.08 3.05
C LEU A 74 -23.05 28.77 2.51
N ASP A 75 -23.64 29.69 1.73
CA ASP A 75 -24.95 29.54 1.09
C ASP A 75 -25.02 28.38 0.08
N HIS A 76 -23.86 27.91 -0.39
CA HIS A 76 -23.72 26.66 -1.13
C HIS A 76 -23.72 25.41 -0.24
N TYR A 77 -24.17 25.48 1.00
CA TYR A 77 -24.31 24.33 1.87
C TYR A 77 -25.60 24.47 2.68
N GLY A 78 -25.85 23.60 3.67
CA GLY A 78 -27.02 23.78 4.54
C GLY A 78 -28.37 23.40 3.94
N ASP A 79 -28.41 22.61 2.86
CA ASP A 79 -29.68 22.24 2.21
C ASP A 79 -30.62 21.49 3.19
N THR A 80 -31.90 21.86 3.16
CA THR A 80 -32.92 21.40 4.09
C THR A 80 -33.50 20.03 3.73
N TRP A 81 -33.15 19.47 2.57
CA TRP A 81 -33.64 18.17 2.13
C TRP A 81 -33.19 17.07 3.09
N ARG A 82 -34.12 16.20 3.45
CA ARG A 82 -33.87 14.99 4.23
C ARG A 82 -34.52 13.81 3.54
N HIS A 83 -33.83 12.67 3.57
CA HIS A 83 -34.39 11.45 3.01
C HIS A 83 -35.67 11.06 3.77
N PRO A 84 -36.79 10.75 3.08
CA PRO A 84 -38.09 10.57 3.73
C PRO A 84 -38.14 9.38 4.72
N VAL A 85 -37.35 8.33 4.49
CA VAL A 85 -37.29 7.15 5.37
C VAL A 85 -36.17 7.26 6.42
N THR A 86 -34.92 7.41 5.98
CA THR A 86 -33.74 7.37 6.86
C THR A 86 -33.41 8.71 7.53
N GLY A 87 -34.00 9.82 7.09
CA GLY A 87 -33.70 11.16 7.61
C GLY A 87 -32.31 11.70 7.25
N VAL A 88 -31.49 10.98 6.47
CA VAL A 88 -30.14 11.43 6.11
C VAL A 88 -30.19 12.69 5.22
N GLY A 89 -29.21 13.56 5.38
CA GLY A 89 -29.04 14.76 4.55
C GLY A 89 -28.48 14.44 3.17
N PRO A 90 -28.30 15.46 2.32
CA PRO A 90 -27.77 15.28 0.97
C PRO A 90 -26.31 14.81 0.95
N LEU A 91 -25.89 14.29 -0.20
CA LEU A 91 -24.49 14.02 -0.53
C LEU A 91 -23.96 15.16 -1.40
N TYR A 92 -22.96 15.88 -0.90
CA TYR A 92 -22.25 16.90 -1.67
C TYR A 92 -21.08 16.26 -2.42
N VAL A 93 -21.03 16.41 -3.74
CA VAL A 93 -19.92 15.90 -4.57
C VAL A 93 -19.24 17.08 -5.25
N VAL A 94 -18.05 17.44 -4.79
CA VAL A 94 -17.34 18.65 -5.21
C VAL A 94 -16.14 18.29 -6.09
N ASP A 95 -16.32 18.40 -7.40
CA ASP A 95 -15.26 18.25 -8.38
C ASP A 95 -14.31 19.44 -8.41
N GLU A 96 -13.02 19.13 -8.62
CA GLU A 96 -11.91 20.06 -8.49
C GLU A 96 -12.04 20.98 -7.27
N CYS A 97 -12.35 20.39 -6.12
CA CYS A 97 -12.68 21.10 -4.89
C CYS A 97 -11.62 22.12 -4.44
N HIS A 98 -10.36 21.94 -4.82
CA HIS A 98 -9.28 22.89 -4.54
C HIS A 98 -9.51 24.28 -5.16
N LEU A 99 -10.44 24.43 -6.12
CA LEU A 99 -10.87 25.71 -6.66
C LEU A 99 -11.92 26.39 -5.76
N ALA A 100 -12.78 25.61 -5.12
CA ALA A 100 -13.86 26.10 -4.24
C ALA A 100 -13.36 26.34 -2.82
N ILE A 101 -12.51 25.45 -2.30
CA ILE A 101 -11.94 25.45 -0.95
C ILE A 101 -10.39 25.47 -1.01
N PRO A 102 -9.79 26.51 -1.62
CA PRO A 102 -8.34 26.60 -1.77
C PRO A 102 -7.62 26.74 -0.42
N LEU A 103 -6.33 26.43 -0.40
CA LEU A 103 -5.47 26.58 0.78
C LEU A 103 -5.57 27.98 1.41
N ARG A 104 -5.69 29.02 0.57
CA ARG A 104 -5.96 30.40 0.94
C ARG A 104 -7.00 30.95 -0.02
N GLY A 105 -8.17 31.32 0.50
CA GLY A 105 -9.25 31.93 -0.28
C GLY A 105 -9.05 33.44 -0.45
N PRO A 106 -9.71 34.04 -1.45
CA PRO A 106 -9.71 35.49 -1.62
C PRO A 106 -10.51 36.21 -0.51
N ASP A 107 -11.54 35.54 0.04
CA ASP A 107 -12.35 36.04 1.16
C ASP A 107 -12.13 35.16 2.41
N PRO A 108 -11.36 35.62 3.40
CA PRO A 108 -11.12 34.90 4.64
C PRO A 108 -12.39 34.66 5.47
N LYS A 109 -13.37 35.58 5.44
CA LYS A 109 -14.59 35.45 6.26
C LYS A 109 -15.49 34.34 5.73
N GLU A 110 -15.71 34.31 4.42
CA GLU A 110 -16.44 33.22 3.78
C GLU A 110 -15.72 31.89 3.91
N GLN A 111 -14.40 31.89 3.82
CA GLN A 111 -13.60 30.68 4.05
C GLN A 111 -13.81 30.10 5.45
N VAL A 112 -13.76 30.92 6.50
CA VAL A 112 -14.01 30.48 7.88
C VAL A 112 -15.43 29.92 8.04
N ARG A 113 -16.44 30.57 7.46
CA ARG A 113 -17.83 30.07 7.49
C ARG A 113 -17.99 28.71 6.82
N VAL A 114 -17.32 28.50 5.69
CA VAL A 114 -17.30 27.19 5.02
C VAL A 114 -16.58 26.15 5.90
N GLU A 115 -15.44 26.50 6.52
CA GLU A 115 -14.73 25.62 7.47
C GLU A 115 -15.61 25.22 8.66
N GLU A 116 -16.37 26.16 9.22
CA GLU A 116 -17.33 25.92 10.30
C GLU A 116 -18.41 24.93 9.87
N TRP A 117 -19.00 25.12 8.68
CA TRP A 117 -19.98 24.17 8.14
C TRP A 117 -19.38 22.78 7.95
N PHE A 118 -18.17 22.67 7.38
CA PHE A 118 -17.48 21.38 7.25
C PHE A 118 -17.23 20.72 8.60
N SER A 119 -16.97 21.48 9.67
CA SER A 119 -16.80 20.93 11.01
C SER A 119 -18.13 20.43 11.61
N LEU A 120 -19.24 21.05 11.23
CA LEU A 120 -20.59 20.76 11.73
C LEU A 120 -21.45 19.92 10.77
N HIS A 121 -20.90 19.43 9.66
CA HIS A 121 -21.62 18.73 8.59
C HIS A 121 -22.46 17.54 9.10
N ARG A 122 -22.05 16.91 10.22
CA ARG A 122 -22.77 15.78 10.85
C ARG A 122 -24.09 16.20 11.50
N HIS A 123 -24.24 17.45 11.94
CA HIS A 123 -25.50 17.95 12.52
C HIS A 123 -26.61 17.98 11.46
N GLU A 124 -26.24 18.15 10.19
CA GLU A 124 -27.16 18.10 9.06
C GLU A 124 -27.29 16.70 8.45
N LEU A 125 -26.62 15.69 9.03
CA LEU A 125 -26.52 14.33 8.47
C LEU A 125 -26.04 14.32 7.01
N ALA A 126 -25.25 15.33 6.64
CA ALA A 126 -24.71 15.50 5.30
C ALA A 126 -23.39 14.74 5.14
N ASP A 127 -23.17 14.21 3.93
CA ASP A 127 -21.89 13.63 3.53
C ASP A 127 -21.25 14.47 2.43
N VAL A 128 -19.92 14.46 2.37
CA VAL A 128 -19.17 15.20 1.36
C VAL A 128 -18.15 14.27 0.69
N LEU A 129 -18.15 14.26 -0.63
CA LEU A 129 -17.11 13.67 -1.48
C LEU A 129 -16.35 14.79 -2.19
N LEU A 130 -15.14 15.06 -1.72
CA LEU A 130 -14.22 16.01 -2.33
C LEU A 130 -13.42 15.30 -3.43
N ILE A 131 -13.30 15.89 -4.62
CA ILE A 131 -12.50 15.32 -5.71
C ILE A 131 -11.39 16.31 -6.06
N THR A 132 -10.15 15.85 -6.13
CA THR A 132 -9.01 16.68 -6.52
C THR A 132 -7.88 15.85 -7.10
N GLN A 133 -6.95 16.52 -7.79
CA GLN A 133 -5.68 15.92 -8.20
C GLN A 133 -4.63 15.97 -7.09
N SER A 134 -4.65 17.02 -6.27
CA SER A 134 -3.72 17.23 -5.17
C SER A 134 -4.44 17.82 -3.97
N TYR A 135 -4.38 17.10 -2.85
CA TYR A 135 -4.97 17.55 -1.58
C TYR A 135 -4.16 18.67 -0.91
N GLY A 136 -2.91 18.89 -1.33
CA GLY A 136 -2.06 19.95 -0.77
C GLY A 136 -2.58 21.36 -1.09
N LYS A 137 -3.44 21.48 -2.11
CA LYS A 137 -4.07 22.73 -2.54
C LYS A 137 -5.39 23.05 -1.81
N ILE A 138 -5.90 22.12 -1.00
CA ILE A 138 -7.14 22.29 -0.25
C ILE A 138 -6.83 23.01 1.07
N ASN A 139 -7.78 23.81 1.57
CA ASN A 139 -7.77 24.37 2.91
C ASN A 139 -7.41 23.29 3.97
N LYS A 140 -6.51 23.66 4.89
CA LYS A 140 -5.95 22.71 5.88
C LYS A 140 -7.01 22.20 6.86
N ALA A 141 -7.89 23.07 7.38
CA ALA A 141 -8.90 22.69 8.35
C ALA A 141 -9.88 21.66 7.76
N ILE A 142 -10.40 21.93 6.56
CA ILE A 142 -11.31 21.00 5.86
C ILE A 142 -10.59 19.69 5.51
N ARG A 143 -9.34 19.79 5.05
CA ARG A 143 -8.53 18.64 4.69
C ARG A 143 -8.31 17.70 5.88
N ASP A 144 -8.06 18.25 7.07
CA ASP A 144 -7.78 17.45 8.26
C ASP A 144 -9.05 16.74 8.81
N LEU A 145 -10.25 17.11 8.33
CA LEU A 145 -11.53 16.42 8.62
C LEU A 145 -11.80 15.20 7.72
N VAL A 146 -10.99 14.98 6.68
CA VAL A 146 -11.16 13.86 5.74
C VAL A 146 -10.95 12.53 6.46
N GLN A 147 -11.96 11.65 6.39
CA GLN A 147 -11.96 10.33 7.03
C GLN A 147 -11.44 9.25 6.09
N VAL A 148 -11.88 9.23 4.83
CA VAL A 148 -11.46 8.18 3.88
C VAL A 148 -10.92 8.81 2.61
N VAL A 149 -9.78 8.31 2.14
CA VAL A 149 -9.17 8.73 0.88
C VAL A 149 -9.20 7.60 -0.13
N TYR A 150 -9.87 7.85 -1.25
CA TYR A 150 -9.88 6.99 -2.43
C TYR A 150 -8.81 7.47 -3.41
N ARG A 151 -7.77 6.68 -3.64
CA ARG A 151 -6.73 6.98 -4.64
C ARG A 151 -6.97 6.18 -5.91
N CYS A 152 -7.28 6.87 -6.99
CA CYS A 152 -7.44 6.29 -8.32
C CYS A 152 -6.16 6.47 -9.14
N LYS A 153 -5.58 5.35 -9.59
CA LYS A 153 -4.39 5.31 -10.46
C LYS A 153 -4.69 4.51 -11.72
N LYS A 154 -4.45 5.09 -12.90
CA LYS A 154 -4.55 4.38 -14.18
C LYS A 154 -3.61 3.16 -14.16
N ALA A 155 -4.10 1.99 -14.60
CA ALA A 155 -3.30 0.75 -14.61
C ALA A 155 -2.31 0.68 -15.78
N THR A 156 -1.92 1.83 -16.36
CA THR A 156 -1.05 1.89 -17.55
C THR A 156 0.29 1.23 -17.35
N ALA A 157 0.85 1.26 -16.13
CA ALA A 157 2.11 0.59 -15.79
C ALA A 157 2.06 -0.94 -16.04
N PHE A 158 0.86 -1.52 -16.07
CA PHE A 158 0.61 -2.93 -16.38
C PHE A 158 0.13 -3.16 -17.82
N GLY A 159 0.18 -2.14 -18.69
CA GLY A 159 -0.23 -2.24 -20.09
C GLY A 159 -1.75 -2.31 -20.32
N PHE A 160 -2.57 -2.13 -19.29
CA PHE A 160 -4.04 -2.12 -19.42
C PHE A 160 -4.56 -0.69 -19.54
N SER A 161 -5.20 -0.36 -20.66
CA SER A 161 -5.83 0.94 -20.92
C SER A 161 -7.26 1.03 -20.36
N ASN A 162 -7.90 -0.10 -20.07
CA ASN A 162 -9.30 -0.20 -19.65
C ASN A 162 -9.49 -0.48 -18.15
N ARG A 163 -8.44 -0.34 -17.34
CA ARG A 163 -8.46 -0.60 -15.90
C ARG A 163 -7.82 0.52 -15.10
N TYR A 164 -8.24 0.62 -13.85
CA TYR A 164 -7.64 1.50 -12.85
C TYR A 164 -7.59 0.80 -11.50
N ILE A 165 -6.61 1.20 -10.71
CA ILE A 165 -6.40 0.72 -9.34
C ILE A 165 -7.02 1.76 -8.42
N ARG A 166 -7.95 1.31 -7.57
CA ARG A 166 -8.53 2.09 -6.49
C ARG A 166 -7.95 1.62 -5.17
N LYS A 167 -7.23 2.50 -4.49
CA LYS A 167 -6.76 2.28 -3.12
C LYS A 167 -7.63 3.06 -2.14
N VAL A 168 -8.14 2.39 -1.11
CA VAL A 168 -8.87 3.00 0.00
C VAL A 168 -7.87 3.16 1.14
N GLN A 169 -7.70 4.39 1.61
CA GLN A 169 -6.79 4.75 2.69
C GLN A 169 -7.58 5.38 3.83
N ASP A 170 -7.20 5.05 5.07
CA ASP A 170 -7.76 5.68 6.27
C ASP A 170 -7.10 7.04 6.50
N GLY A 171 -7.88 8.10 6.37
CA GLY A 171 -7.40 9.48 6.35
C GLY A 171 -6.33 9.74 5.28
N LEU A 172 -5.66 10.89 5.39
CA LEU A 172 -4.63 11.31 4.44
C LEU A 172 -3.27 10.64 4.63
N ARG A 173 -2.97 10.25 5.87
CA ARG A 173 -1.67 9.73 6.30
C ARG A 173 -1.75 8.32 6.89
N GLY A 174 -2.93 7.72 7.01
CA GLY A 174 -3.07 6.35 7.50
C GLY A 174 -2.78 5.31 6.42
N ASP A 175 -3.00 4.05 6.76
CA ASP A 175 -2.64 2.93 5.91
C ASP A 175 -3.65 2.69 4.79
N VAL A 176 -3.18 2.03 3.73
CA VAL A 176 -4.06 1.55 2.66
C VAL A 176 -4.79 0.32 3.15
N VAL A 177 -6.08 0.48 3.46
CA VAL A 177 -6.97 -0.57 3.95
C VAL A 177 -7.36 -1.55 2.84
N ASN A 178 -7.56 -1.05 1.62
CA ASN A 178 -8.01 -1.90 0.51
C ASN A 178 -7.41 -1.43 -0.82
N THR A 179 -6.98 -2.37 -1.67
CA THR A 179 -6.60 -2.11 -3.05
C THR A 179 -7.45 -2.98 -3.97
N THR A 180 -8.18 -2.34 -4.88
CA THR A 180 -9.04 -3.02 -5.84
C THR A 180 -8.66 -2.64 -7.26
N ASP A 181 -8.51 -3.65 -8.12
CA ASP A 181 -8.35 -3.47 -9.55
C ASP A 181 -9.73 -3.44 -10.20
N ARG A 182 -10.09 -2.30 -10.78
CA ARG A 182 -11.42 -2.08 -11.37
C ARG A 182 -11.30 -1.90 -12.88
N LYS A 183 -12.31 -2.41 -13.59
CA LYS A 183 -12.45 -2.24 -15.03
C LYS A 183 -13.39 -1.07 -15.32
N TYR A 184 -13.05 -0.27 -16.31
CA TYR A 184 -13.95 0.74 -16.83
C TYR A 184 -15.10 0.07 -17.61
N GLU A 185 -16.33 0.38 -17.23
CA GLU A 185 -17.54 -0.05 -17.93
C GLU A 185 -18.05 1.07 -18.82
N LYS A 186 -18.20 0.77 -20.12
CA LYS A 186 -18.57 1.75 -21.14
C LYS A 186 -19.91 2.45 -20.84
N LYS A 187 -20.86 1.73 -20.22
CA LYS A 187 -22.21 2.22 -19.90
C LYS A 187 -22.22 3.49 -19.04
N TYR A 188 -21.23 3.69 -18.17
CA TYR A 188 -21.21 4.83 -17.27
C TYR A 188 -20.63 6.10 -17.89
N PHE A 189 -19.88 6.02 -19.00
CA PHE A 189 -19.27 7.20 -19.62
C PHE A 189 -20.29 8.12 -20.29
N ALA A 190 -21.47 7.62 -20.67
CA ALA A 190 -22.54 8.45 -21.22
C ALA A 190 -23.19 9.36 -20.16
N LEU A 191 -23.04 9.05 -18.87
CA LEU A 191 -23.72 9.73 -17.77
C LEU A 191 -23.05 11.04 -17.33
N TYR A 192 -21.84 11.33 -17.82
CA TYR A 192 -21.10 12.54 -17.46
C TYR A 192 -20.12 12.97 -18.55
N LYS A 193 -19.79 14.27 -18.58
CA LYS A 193 -18.82 14.83 -19.53
C LYS A 193 -17.44 14.96 -18.86
N SER A 194 -16.45 14.17 -19.28
CA SER A 194 -15.10 14.33 -18.72
C SER A 194 -14.44 15.63 -19.22
N HIS A 195 -14.03 16.52 -18.30
CA HIS A 195 -13.33 17.79 -18.60
C HIS A 195 -11.87 17.63 -19.10
N THR A 196 -11.48 16.46 -19.60
CA THR A 196 -10.24 16.30 -20.35
C THR A 196 -10.43 16.86 -21.76
N ARG A 197 -10.06 18.12 -21.97
CA ARG A 197 -10.05 18.83 -23.27
C ARG A 197 -9.18 18.19 -24.38
N SER A 198 -8.79 16.92 -24.25
CA SER A 198 -7.90 16.20 -25.17
C SER A 198 -7.87 14.68 -24.87
N SER A 199 -9.00 14.06 -24.48
CA SER A 199 -9.00 12.63 -24.12
C SER A 199 -8.59 11.68 -25.26
N ALA A 200 -8.88 12.04 -26.52
CA ALA A 200 -8.46 11.24 -27.68
C ALA A 200 -6.95 11.38 -27.96
N ALA A 201 -6.45 12.61 -28.08
CA ALA A 201 -5.04 12.87 -28.39
C ALA A 201 -4.08 12.45 -27.25
N ALA A 202 -4.50 12.56 -25.98
CA ALA A 202 -3.68 12.16 -24.84
C ALA A 202 -3.67 10.64 -24.60
N GLN A 203 -4.74 9.91 -24.97
CA GLN A 203 -4.75 8.45 -24.89
C GLN A 203 -3.79 7.81 -25.90
N GLU A 204 -3.66 8.39 -27.10
CA GLU A 204 -2.73 7.90 -28.12
C GLU A 204 -1.26 8.16 -27.77
N LEU A 205 -0.95 9.27 -27.09
CA LEU A 205 0.42 9.58 -26.66
C LEU A 205 0.86 8.73 -25.46
N ASP A 206 0.00 8.54 -24.45
CA ASP A 206 0.30 7.76 -23.24
C ASP A 206 0.47 6.25 -23.50
N ALA A 207 -0.25 5.71 -24.49
CA ALA A 207 -0.23 4.27 -24.77
C ALA A 207 1.04 3.83 -25.52
N ASN A 208 1.68 4.74 -26.26
CA ASN A 208 2.86 4.44 -27.05
C ASN A 208 4.17 4.42 -26.25
N ASP A 209 4.27 5.19 -25.15
CA ASP A 209 5.53 5.34 -24.41
C ASP A 209 5.71 4.32 -23.26
N ILE A 210 4.62 3.65 -22.84
CA ILE A 210 4.67 2.70 -21.72
C ILE A 210 4.84 1.27 -22.25
N ILE A 211 6.10 0.86 -22.41
CA ILE A 211 6.45 -0.53 -22.76
C ILE A 211 6.12 -1.44 -21.55
N PRO A 212 5.15 -2.38 -21.69
CA PRO A 212 4.81 -3.32 -20.62
C PRO A 212 6.03 -4.11 -20.15
N ILE A 213 6.09 -4.45 -18.86
CA ILE A 213 7.29 -5.04 -18.25
C ILE A 213 7.75 -6.34 -18.93
N TRP A 214 6.81 -7.14 -19.44
CA TRP A 214 7.08 -8.37 -20.20
C TRP A 214 7.65 -8.15 -21.61
N LYS A 215 7.52 -6.95 -22.17
CA LYS A 215 8.15 -6.59 -23.46
C LYS A 215 9.59 -6.08 -23.30
N ARG A 216 10.04 -5.82 -22.06
CA ARG A 216 11.40 -5.34 -21.77
C ARG A 216 12.43 -6.46 -21.96
N TRP A 217 13.63 -6.09 -22.42
CA TRP A 217 14.71 -7.04 -22.73
C TRP A 217 15.12 -7.96 -21.55
N PRO A 218 15.16 -7.51 -20.28
CA PRO A 218 15.49 -8.40 -19.16
C PRO A 218 14.50 -9.57 -19.01
N PHE A 219 13.22 -9.35 -19.32
CA PHE A 219 12.21 -10.41 -19.23
C PHE A 219 12.34 -11.42 -20.38
N LYS A 220 12.66 -10.94 -21.59
CA LYS A 220 13.00 -11.79 -22.74
C LYS A 220 14.29 -12.58 -22.51
N GLY A 221 15.31 -11.94 -21.92
CA GLY A 221 16.58 -12.56 -21.55
C GLY A 221 16.40 -13.61 -20.47
N ALA A 222 15.61 -13.33 -19.43
CA ALA A 222 15.28 -14.30 -18.39
C ALA A 222 14.54 -15.53 -18.97
N ALA A 223 13.58 -15.32 -19.87
CA ALA A 223 12.89 -16.42 -20.54
C ALA A 223 13.84 -17.27 -21.41
N LEU A 224 14.77 -16.63 -22.14
CA LEU A 224 15.80 -17.31 -22.92
C LEU A 224 16.75 -18.12 -22.03
N CYS A 225 17.22 -17.53 -20.92
CA CYS A 225 18.06 -18.21 -19.93
C CYS A 225 17.33 -19.40 -19.29
N PHE A 226 16.03 -19.27 -19.01
CA PHE A 226 15.20 -20.36 -18.50
C PHE A 226 15.10 -21.49 -19.52
N LEU A 227 14.95 -21.16 -20.81
CA LEU A 227 14.93 -22.13 -21.91
C LEU A 227 16.28 -22.85 -22.03
N PHE A 228 17.39 -22.11 -22.00
CA PHE A 228 18.74 -22.69 -22.00
C PHE A 228 19.02 -23.56 -20.77
N PHE A 229 18.59 -23.13 -19.59
CA PHE A 229 18.70 -23.92 -18.36
C PHE A 229 17.90 -25.21 -18.47
N PHE A 230 16.66 -25.15 -18.98
CA PHE A 230 15.82 -26.33 -19.16
C PHE A 230 16.40 -27.29 -20.20
N CYS A 231 16.91 -26.79 -21.33
CA CYS A 231 17.64 -27.57 -22.31
C CYS A 231 18.93 -28.19 -21.72
N PHE A 232 19.65 -27.46 -20.86
CA PHE A 232 20.85 -27.95 -20.18
C PHE A 232 20.53 -29.07 -19.18
N VAL A 233 19.44 -28.92 -18.41
CA VAL A 233 18.96 -29.96 -17.49
C VAL A 233 18.54 -31.22 -18.26
N ILE A 234 17.80 -31.07 -19.37
CA ILE A 234 17.43 -32.21 -20.22
C ILE A 234 18.69 -32.86 -20.81
N TYR A 235 19.63 -32.06 -21.33
CA TYR A 235 20.89 -32.56 -21.87
C TYR A 235 21.68 -33.37 -20.84
N GLN A 236 21.82 -32.86 -19.61
CA GLN A 236 22.48 -33.58 -18.51
C GLN A 236 21.72 -34.85 -18.10
N ALA A 237 20.39 -34.85 -18.16
CA ALA A 237 19.57 -36.03 -17.87
C ALA A 237 19.63 -37.10 -18.97
N THR A 238 19.87 -36.71 -20.22
CA THR A 238 20.05 -37.63 -21.37
C THR A 238 21.51 -38.00 -21.63
N LYS A 239 22.46 -37.41 -20.90
CA LYS A 239 23.87 -37.74 -21.02
C LYS A 239 24.11 -39.04 -20.25
N ASP A 240 24.05 -40.15 -20.97
CA ASP A 240 24.44 -41.46 -20.46
C ASP A 240 25.88 -41.42 -19.95
N ASP A 241 26.02 -41.35 -18.63
CA ASP A 241 27.27 -41.56 -17.93
C ASP A 241 27.46 -43.09 -17.89
N GLU A 242 28.22 -43.62 -18.85
CA GLU A 242 28.55 -45.04 -18.98
C GLU A 242 29.44 -45.50 -17.80
N LYS A 243 28.87 -45.53 -16.59
CA LYS A 243 29.52 -46.07 -15.40
C LYS A 243 29.26 -47.56 -15.34
N LYS A 244 30.25 -48.33 -15.78
CA LYS A 244 30.36 -49.77 -15.56
C LYS A 244 30.21 -50.08 -14.06
N VAL A 245 29.10 -50.74 -13.71
CA VAL A 245 28.83 -51.28 -12.38
C VAL A 245 29.81 -52.42 -12.10
N PRO A 246 30.57 -52.42 -10.99
CA PRO A 246 31.36 -53.59 -10.58
C PRO A 246 30.44 -54.73 -10.13
N PRO A 247 30.77 -56.00 -10.44
CA PRO A 247 29.92 -57.13 -10.06
C PRO A 247 29.92 -57.34 -8.55
N ALA A 248 28.73 -57.64 -8.02
CA ALA A 248 28.49 -57.91 -6.60
C ALA A 248 29.27 -59.14 -6.10
N PRO A 249 29.86 -59.10 -4.89
CA PRO A 249 30.48 -60.27 -4.28
C PRO A 249 29.41 -61.26 -3.81
N LYS A 250 29.56 -62.53 -4.21
CA LYS A 250 28.73 -63.65 -3.76
C LYS A 250 29.01 -63.94 -2.27
N ALA A 251 27.99 -63.79 -1.44
CA ALA A 251 28.03 -64.17 -0.02
C ALA A 251 28.02 -65.70 0.16
N LYS A 252 28.80 -66.19 1.13
CA LYS A 252 28.74 -67.56 1.67
C LYS A 252 27.65 -67.64 2.75
N PRO A 253 27.03 -68.81 2.98
CA PRO A 253 25.89 -68.95 3.86
C PRO A 253 26.32 -68.96 5.34
N VAL A 254 25.59 -68.22 6.17
CA VAL A 254 25.57 -68.37 7.63
C VAL A 254 24.19 -68.86 8.02
N GLN A 255 24.19 -69.85 8.92
CA GLN A 255 23.04 -70.63 9.36
C GLN A 255 21.99 -69.77 10.07
N VAL A 256 20.74 -70.20 9.90
CA VAL A 256 19.54 -69.66 10.55
C VAL A 256 19.32 -70.43 11.85
N GLU A 257 19.10 -69.72 12.96
CA GLU A 257 18.32 -70.22 14.09
C GLU A 257 17.15 -69.25 14.35
N HIS A 258 16.03 -69.83 14.75
CA HIS A 258 14.67 -69.46 14.36
C HIS A 258 13.87 -68.91 15.55
N GLN A 259 12.97 -67.94 15.31
CA GLN A 259 11.69 -67.85 16.04
C GLN A 259 10.63 -67.04 15.27
N GLU A 260 9.51 -67.73 14.98
CA GLU A 260 8.17 -67.30 14.51
C GLU A 260 7.31 -66.65 15.65
N PRO A 261 6.05 -66.17 15.43
CA PRO A 261 5.42 -65.56 14.25
C PRO A 261 4.59 -64.25 14.57
N THR A 262 4.15 -63.58 13.48
CA THR A 262 3.16 -62.49 13.22
C THR A 262 2.03 -62.15 14.25
N PRO A 263 1.41 -60.93 14.28
CA PRO A 263 0.72 -60.32 13.12
C PRO A 263 0.80 -58.78 12.92
N VAL A 264 0.36 -58.39 11.71
CA VAL A 264 0.18 -57.06 11.10
C VAL A 264 -0.63 -56.08 11.94
N VAL A 265 -0.17 -54.84 12.18
CA VAL A 265 -0.98 -53.58 12.28
C VAL A 265 -0.12 -52.31 12.05
N ALA A 266 -0.61 -51.43 11.16
CA ALA A 266 -0.49 -49.96 11.03
C ALA A 266 0.88 -49.23 11.01
N PRO A 267 1.00 -48.13 10.23
CA PRO A 267 2.19 -47.28 10.23
C PRO A 267 2.31 -46.54 11.56
N SER A 268 3.44 -46.72 12.25
CA SER A 268 3.81 -45.96 13.43
C SER A 268 4.58 -44.68 13.04
N PRO A 269 4.55 -43.66 13.93
CA PRO A 269 4.47 -42.26 13.56
C PRO A 269 5.83 -41.63 13.25
N VAL A 270 5.75 -40.47 12.58
CA VAL A 270 6.81 -39.46 12.50
C VAL A 270 7.55 -39.40 13.84
N PRO A 271 8.90 -39.44 13.89
CA PRO A 271 9.62 -39.23 15.13
C PRO A 271 9.14 -37.91 15.73
N GLY A 272 8.49 -38.00 16.89
CA GLY A 272 8.07 -36.86 17.66
C GLY A 272 9.28 -35.95 17.85
N GLU A 273 9.12 -34.70 17.45
CA GLU A 273 10.01 -33.62 17.80
C GLU A 273 10.22 -33.69 19.32
N VAL A 274 11.39 -34.16 19.73
CA VAL A 274 11.74 -34.25 21.14
C VAL A 274 11.72 -32.82 21.64
N ALA A 275 10.70 -32.50 22.43
CA ALA A 275 10.60 -31.24 23.14
C ALA A 275 11.84 -31.12 24.04
N GLN A 276 12.82 -30.36 23.58
CA GLN A 276 13.98 -29.97 24.37
C GLN A 276 13.46 -29.24 25.62
N PRO A 277 13.83 -29.67 26.84
CA PRO A 277 13.38 -29.01 28.05
C PRO A 277 13.82 -27.54 28.03
N ARG A 278 12.83 -26.65 28.11
CA ARG A 278 12.99 -25.20 28.12
C ARG A 278 13.43 -24.74 29.52
N GLY A 279 14.70 -24.98 29.84
CA GLY A 279 15.46 -24.24 30.85
C GLY A 279 16.57 -23.48 30.12
N PRO A 280 16.89 -22.22 30.49
CA PRO A 280 17.73 -21.39 29.64
C PRO A 280 19.16 -21.95 29.61
N GLU A 281 19.62 -22.37 28.44
CA GLU A 281 21.00 -22.03 28.05
C GLU A 281 21.13 -20.53 28.31
N GLN A 282 22.04 -20.13 29.19
CA GLN A 282 22.27 -18.73 29.48
C GLN A 282 22.75 -18.06 28.20
N LYS A 283 21.82 -17.42 27.48
CA LYS A 283 22.16 -16.59 26.35
C LYS A 283 23.03 -15.44 26.85
N LEU A 284 24.19 -15.27 26.24
CA LEU A 284 25.14 -14.20 26.49
C LEU A 284 24.48 -12.82 26.28
N HIS A 285 23.62 -12.72 25.26
CA HIS A 285 22.82 -11.52 25.01
C HIS A 285 21.41 -11.87 24.44
N PRO A 286 20.41 -10.99 24.59
CA PRO A 286 19.01 -11.26 24.24
C PRO A 286 18.73 -11.80 22.82
N TYR A 287 19.58 -11.45 21.85
CA TYR A 287 19.41 -11.79 20.44
C TYR A 287 20.41 -12.84 19.94
N GLN A 288 21.05 -13.58 20.86
CA GLN A 288 21.97 -14.64 20.47
C GLN A 288 21.28 -15.68 19.57
N GLY A 289 21.93 -16.00 18.45
CA GLY A 289 21.43 -16.91 17.42
C GLY A 289 20.56 -16.25 16.34
N LEU A 290 20.37 -14.93 16.38
CA LEU A 290 19.67 -14.14 15.37
C LEU A 290 20.66 -13.22 14.64
N SER A 291 20.40 -12.94 13.37
CA SER A 291 21.20 -11.97 12.62
C SER A 291 20.68 -10.55 12.80
N MET A 292 21.60 -9.59 12.91
CA MET A 292 21.31 -8.18 13.08
C MET A 292 21.74 -7.43 11.82
N HIS A 293 20.87 -6.56 11.32
CA HIS A 293 21.10 -5.79 10.10
C HIS A 293 20.73 -4.32 10.35
N LEU A 294 21.65 -3.39 10.08
CA LEU A 294 21.42 -1.96 10.30
C LEU A 294 20.49 -1.41 9.21
N GLN A 295 19.31 -0.93 9.57
CA GLN A 295 18.33 -0.46 8.60
C GLN A 295 18.35 1.06 8.43
N ALA A 296 18.61 1.79 9.51
CA ALA A 296 18.65 3.24 9.51
C ALA A 296 19.52 3.76 10.65
N LEU A 297 20.26 4.82 10.38
CA LEU A 297 21.10 5.52 11.34
C LEU A 297 20.90 7.02 11.17
N LEU A 298 20.79 7.73 12.29
CA LEU A 298 20.72 9.18 12.37
C LEU A 298 21.69 9.65 13.45
N LYS A 299 22.75 10.34 13.05
CA LYS A 299 23.67 11.03 13.94
C LYS A 299 23.47 12.53 13.80
N GLY A 300 23.36 13.24 14.92
CA GLY A 300 23.19 14.68 14.92
C GLY A 300 23.31 15.28 16.31
N LYS A 301 23.06 16.57 16.42
CA LYS A 301 23.00 17.30 17.70
C LYS A 301 21.55 17.59 18.05
N ARG A 302 21.16 17.36 19.30
CA ARG A 302 19.82 17.65 19.82
C ARG A 302 19.93 18.50 21.08
N PHE A 303 19.06 19.50 21.19
CA PHE A 303 18.95 20.30 22.41
C PHE A 303 18.01 19.62 23.40
N ARG A 304 18.50 19.34 24.60
CA ARG A 304 17.69 18.83 25.73
C ARG A 304 17.98 19.71 26.94
N ASN A 305 16.93 20.31 27.51
CA ASN A 305 17.04 21.19 28.69
C ASN A 305 18.06 22.34 28.55
N GLY A 306 18.23 22.87 27.33
CA GLY A 306 19.18 23.96 27.06
C GLY A 306 20.64 23.53 26.86
N VAL A 307 20.93 22.23 26.91
CA VAL A 307 22.26 21.66 26.63
C VAL A 307 22.24 20.95 25.28
N GLU A 308 23.29 21.15 24.48
CA GLU A 308 23.50 20.48 23.20
C GLU A 308 24.11 19.09 23.46
N GLU A 309 23.35 18.03 23.15
CA GLU A 309 23.77 16.65 23.30
C GLU A 309 23.91 15.97 21.93
N GLU A 310 24.92 15.13 21.77
CA GLU A 310 25.03 14.26 20.60
C GLU A 310 23.93 13.19 20.65
N PHE A 311 23.18 13.09 19.55
CA PHE A 311 22.09 12.14 19.38
C PHE A 311 22.48 11.10 18.32
N LEU A 312 22.45 9.83 18.73
CA LEU A 312 22.57 8.69 17.83
C LEU A 312 21.30 7.86 17.91
N GLY A 313 20.46 7.97 16.88
CA GLY A 313 19.25 7.18 16.70
C GLY A 313 19.39 6.21 15.53
N GLY A 314 18.56 5.18 15.51
CA GLY A 314 18.59 4.20 14.43
C GLY A 314 17.70 2.99 14.69
N TYR A 315 17.69 2.09 13.72
CA TYR A 315 16.96 0.83 13.78
C TYR A 315 17.83 -0.33 13.30
N VAL A 316 17.79 -1.42 14.05
CA VAL A 316 18.34 -2.73 13.67
C VAL A 316 17.19 -3.67 13.35
N THR A 317 17.26 -4.34 12.21
CA THR A 317 16.37 -5.45 11.86
C THR A 317 16.96 -6.74 12.41
N ILE A 318 16.18 -7.45 13.23
CA ILE A 318 16.51 -8.79 13.73
C ILE A 318 15.89 -9.80 12.78
N ALA A 319 16.71 -10.70 12.24
CA ALA A 319 16.29 -11.73 11.29
C ALA A 319 16.67 -13.13 11.77
N GLN A 320 15.92 -14.13 11.32
CA GLN A 320 16.20 -15.55 11.52
C GLN A 320 16.12 -16.24 10.17
N ASN A 321 17.15 -17.00 9.82
CA ASN A 321 17.24 -17.70 8.53
C ASN A 321 17.00 -16.77 7.32
N GLY A 322 17.49 -15.53 7.39
CA GLY A 322 17.34 -14.52 6.33
C GLY A 322 15.95 -13.89 6.24
N GLN A 323 15.01 -14.21 7.13
CA GLN A 323 13.70 -13.57 7.20
C GLN A 323 13.67 -12.52 8.32
N PRO A 324 13.28 -11.26 8.04
CA PRO A 324 13.17 -10.24 9.07
C PRO A 324 12.01 -10.57 10.02
N ILE A 325 12.30 -10.71 11.32
CA ILE A 325 11.30 -10.97 12.35
C ILE A 325 10.74 -9.67 12.89
N ARG A 326 11.61 -8.72 13.23
CA ARG A 326 11.23 -7.46 13.85
C ARG A 326 12.28 -6.37 13.65
N ARG A 327 11.83 -5.12 13.76
CA ARG A 327 12.70 -3.95 13.85
C ARG A 327 12.81 -3.50 15.30
N VAL A 328 14.02 -3.22 15.76
CA VAL A 328 14.34 -2.77 17.12
C VAL A 328 15.03 -1.42 17.03
N SER A 329 14.58 -0.45 17.82
CA SER A 329 15.21 0.88 17.85
C SER A 329 16.51 0.86 18.67
N PHE A 330 17.41 1.82 18.43
CA PHE A 330 18.61 1.97 19.26
C PHE A 330 18.25 2.26 20.72
N ASP A 331 17.15 2.95 20.99
CA ASP A 331 16.68 3.22 22.35
C ASP A 331 16.19 1.94 23.05
N ASP A 332 15.52 1.04 22.31
CA ASP A 332 15.14 -0.28 22.84
C ASP A 332 16.36 -1.17 23.08
N LEU A 333 17.39 -1.10 22.21
CA LEU A 333 18.65 -1.81 22.41
C LEU A 333 19.35 -1.31 23.68
N ARG A 334 19.44 0.01 23.88
CA ARG A 334 20.00 0.60 25.11
C ARG A 334 19.22 0.19 26.35
N THR A 335 17.88 0.23 26.26
CA THR A 335 17.00 -0.20 27.35
C THR A 335 17.19 -1.68 27.68
N ALA A 336 17.45 -2.51 26.66
CA ALA A 336 17.76 -3.92 26.85
C ALA A 336 19.14 -4.17 27.46
N GLY A 337 20.02 -3.17 27.52
CA GLY A 337 21.37 -3.25 28.08
C GLY A 337 22.50 -3.33 27.05
N TYR A 338 22.23 -2.99 25.79
CA TYR A 338 23.25 -2.85 24.76
C TYR A 338 23.83 -1.43 24.75
N GLU A 339 25.14 -1.34 24.56
CA GLU A 339 25.84 -0.12 24.19
C GLU A 339 25.99 -0.12 22.67
N VAL A 340 25.59 0.99 22.04
CA VAL A 340 25.64 1.18 20.60
C VAL A 340 26.68 2.25 20.29
N ALA A 341 27.80 1.85 19.71
CA ALA A 341 28.87 2.75 19.30
C ALA A 341 28.79 3.00 17.79
N TYR A 342 28.97 4.28 17.41
CA TYR A 342 29.00 4.71 16.02
C TYR A 342 30.38 4.46 15.43
N GLU A 343 30.45 3.71 14.33
CA GLU A 343 31.68 3.54 13.56
C GLU A 343 31.62 4.33 12.25
N SER A 344 30.50 4.23 11.53
CA SER A 344 30.23 4.97 10.29
C SER A 344 28.74 5.04 9.98
N ASP A 345 28.36 5.70 8.89
CA ASP A 345 26.96 5.80 8.45
C ASP A 345 26.35 4.44 8.05
N THR A 346 27.18 3.41 7.87
CA THR A 346 26.76 2.05 7.49
C THR A 346 27.15 0.98 8.49
N VAL A 347 27.82 1.32 9.60
CA VAL A 347 28.33 0.35 10.59
C VAL A 347 28.17 0.88 12.00
N VAL A 348 27.66 0.03 12.89
CA VAL A 348 27.68 0.25 14.35
C VAL A 348 28.28 -0.97 15.05
N SER A 349 28.96 -0.75 16.16
CA SER A 349 29.42 -1.82 17.06
C SER A 349 28.47 -1.95 18.25
N LEU A 350 28.20 -3.19 18.66
CA LEU A 350 27.32 -3.50 19.78
C LEU A 350 28.08 -4.21 20.89
N THR A 351 27.91 -3.73 22.12
CA THR A 351 28.41 -4.41 23.32
C THR A 351 27.24 -4.64 24.27
N TYR A 352 27.17 -5.79 24.92
CA TYR A 352 26.10 -6.11 25.87
C TYR A 352 26.72 -6.46 27.22
N LYS A 353 26.55 -5.58 28.22
CA LYS A 353 27.08 -5.78 29.59
C LYS A 353 28.56 -6.19 29.62
N GLY A 354 29.39 -5.55 28.79
CA GLY A 354 30.82 -5.84 28.66
C GLY A 354 31.19 -7.00 27.72
N PHE A 355 30.21 -7.68 27.12
CA PHE A 355 30.44 -8.70 26.08
C PHE A 355 30.38 -8.06 24.69
N ASP A 356 31.43 -8.23 23.89
CA ASP A 356 31.45 -7.75 22.51
C ASP A 356 30.55 -8.63 21.63
N VAL A 357 29.48 -8.03 21.08
CA VAL A 357 28.53 -8.68 20.17
C VAL A 357 29.04 -8.58 18.72
N GLY A 358 29.92 -7.62 18.42
CA GLY A 358 30.49 -7.35 17.11
C GLY A 358 29.79 -6.25 16.32
N PHE A 359 30.10 -6.18 15.03
CA PHE A 359 29.63 -5.15 14.11
C PHE A 359 28.28 -5.50 13.47
N VAL A 360 27.42 -4.50 13.35
CA VAL A 360 26.15 -4.54 12.63
C VAL A 360 26.24 -3.58 11.45
N VAL A 361 26.06 -4.12 10.24
CA VAL A 361 26.31 -3.42 8.98
C VAL A 361 24.98 -3.11 8.27
N ALA A 362 24.97 -2.07 7.44
CA ALA A 362 23.82 -1.71 6.61
C ALA A 362 23.67 -2.65 5.43
N ASP A 363 22.95 -3.74 5.63
CA ASP A 363 22.63 -4.76 4.64
C ASP A 363 21.19 -5.27 4.77
N LEU A 364 20.78 -6.12 3.82
CA LEU A 364 19.48 -6.77 3.84
C LEU A 364 19.66 -8.24 4.24
N PRO A 365 18.78 -8.80 5.08
CA PRO A 365 18.83 -10.22 5.39
C PRO A 365 18.57 -11.03 4.11
N THR A 366 19.52 -11.90 3.75
CA THR A 366 19.44 -12.73 2.55
C THR A 366 19.03 -14.16 2.89
N THR A 367 18.04 -14.71 2.19
CA THR A 367 17.72 -16.14 2.24
C THR A 367 18.56 -16.89 1.20
N GLY A 368 19.55 -17.67 1.64
CA GLY A 368 20.35 -18.53 0.76
C GLY A 368 20.68 -19.86 1.44
N LEU A 369 20.61 -20.96 0.69
CA LEU A 369 20.94 -22.33 1.13
C LEU A 369 22.45 -22.56 1.36
N ALA A 370 23.23 -21.48 1.48
CA ALA A 370 24.68 -21.51 1.65
C ALA A 370 25.12 -20.34 2.55
N SER A 371 25.05 -20.52 3.87
CA SER A 371 25.75 -19.66 4.82
C SER A 371 26.27 -20.46 6.01
N LYS A 372 27.08 -21.48 5.71
CA LYS A 372 28.18 -21.87 6.59
C LYS A 372 29.48 -21.48 5.89
N VAL A 373 29.89 -20.24 6.07
CA VAL A 373 31.32 -19.90 6.01
C VAL A 373 31.70 -19.56 7.43
N THR A 374 32.18 -20.58 8.14
CA THR A 374 32.91 -20.43 9.38
C THR A 374 34.24 -19.78 9.01
N THR A 375 34.48 -18.54 9.40
CA THR A 375 35.82 -17.94 9.38
C THR A 375 36.65 -18.64 10.45
N ALA A 376 37.43 -19.64 10.02
CA ALA A 376 38.54 -20.18 10.80
C ALA A 376 39.65 -19.12 10.86
N GLY A 377 40.25 -18.97 12.04
CA GLY A 377 41.20 -17.91 12.36
C GLY A 377 42.50 -17.95 11.54
N VAL A 378 43.17 -16.81 11.54
CA VAL A 378 44.60 -16.71 11.25
C VAL A 378 45.25 -16.18 12.52
N ALA A 379 45.96 -17.07 13.21
CA ALA A 379 47.01 -16.69 14.13
C ALA A 379 48.24 -16.31 13.31
N ASP A 380 48.92 -15.24 13.74
CA ASP A 380 50.37 -15.13 13.73
C ASP A 380 50.79 -14.51 15.07
#